data_AF-A0A9X1Z6P4-F1
#
_entry.id   AF-A0A9X1Z6P4-F1
#
_cell.length_a   1.000
_cell.length_b   1.000
_cell.length_c   1.000
_cell.angle_alpha   90.00
_cell.angle_beta   90.00
_cell.angle_gamma   90.00
#
_symmetry.space_group_name_H-M   'P 1'
#
loop_
_entity.id
_entity.type
_entity.pdbx_description
1 polymer ?
#
loop_
_entity_poly.entity_id
_entity_poly.type
_entity_poly.pdbx_seq_one_letter_code
_entity_poly.pdbx_strand_id
1 'polypeptide(L)'
;MKLGQRLTQLNDMIPTGYTHIWDCCCDHGLLGAALLSRQAAPTIHFVDIVPNLMQQLEHKLERFYPLQNPPQWQVHCMDVAQIPLSDYPETPLVIIAGVGGDLMIELINSICQKKPQLQIDFMLCPVHHQYELRQKLIELDCRLIDETLLEENRRFYEILYVSHHSKASSHDNDPSPLISPVGNKLWQVNSEQQLDIAQRYLDKVLRHYQKISLSNPQKAAQALQDYRMVRF
;
A
#
# COMPACT_ATOMS: atom_id res chain seq x y z
N MET A 1 -14.62 15.76 -4.58
CA MET A 1 -13.30 16.40 -4.83
C MET A 1 -12.62 15.63 -5.94
N LYS A 2 -11.90 16.28 -6.86
CA LYS A 2 -11.14 15.56 -7.88
C LYS A 2 -9.87 14.99 -7.24
N LEU A 3 -9.70 13.67 -7.29
CA LEU A 3 -8.48 13.02 -6.81
C LEU A 3 -7.30 13.40 -7.70
N GLY A 4 -6.10 13.48 -7.10
CA GLY A 4 -4.85 13.48 -7.86
C GLY A 4 -4.65 12.14 -8.59
N GLN A 5 -3.71 12.10 -9.53
CA GLN A 5 -3.36 10.89 -10.28
C GLN A 5 -2.98 9.74 -9.34
N ARG A 6 -2.22 10.02 -8.26
CA ARG A 6 -1.83 8.99 -7.29
C ARG A 6 -3.01 8.34 -6.59
N LEU A 7 -3.93 9.15 -6.06
CA LEU A 7 -5.11 8.64 -5.36
C LEU A 7 -6.11 8.01 -6.33
N THR A 8 -6.18 8.52 -7.57
CA THR A 8 -7.00 7.92 -8.63
C THR A 8 -6.49 6.52 -8.95
N GLN A 9 -5.18 6.36 -9.14
CA GLN A 9 -4.57 5.05 -9.40
C GLN A 9 -4.81 4.06 -8.24
N LEU A 10 -4.63 4.49 -6.98
CA LEU A 10 -4.96 3.67 -5.81
C LEU A 10 -6.43 3.24 -5.80
N ASN A 11 -7.35 4.19 -6.05
CA ASN A 11 -8.77 3.91 -6.10
C ASN A 11 -9.13 2.90 -7.20
N ASP A 12 -8.52 3.02 -8.37
CA ASP A 12 -8.85 2.21 -9.56
C ASP A 12 -8.26 0.80 -9.50
N MET A 13 -7.14 0.61 -8.78
CA MET A 13 -6.55 -0.71 -8.56
C MET A 13 -7.33 -1.56 -7.55
N ILE A 14 -8.19 -0.96 -6.73
CA ILE A 14 -8.97 -1.69 -5.73
C ILE A 14 -10.16 -2.37 -6.41
N PRO A 15 -10.20 -3.72 -6.50
CA PRO A 15 -11.29 -4.43 -7.14
C PRO A 15 -12.58 -4.34 -6.30
N THR A 16 -13.68 -4.82 -6.87
CA THR A 16 -14.88 -5.14 -6.10
C THR A 16 -14.72 -6.47 -5.37
N GLY A 17 -15.51 -6.70 -4.33
CA GLY A 17 -15.56 -7.98 -3.61
C GLY A 17 -15.16 -7.92 -2.14
N TYR A 18 -14.53 -6.83 -1.70
CA TYR A 18 -14.27 -6.60 -0.28
C TYR A 18 -15.54 -6.20 0.47
N THR A 19 -15.72 -6.75 1.66
CA THR A 19 -16.75 -6.32 2.62
C THR A 19 -16.27 -5.15 3.47
N HIS A 20 -14.98 -5.19 3.86
CA HIS A 20 -14.32 -4.18 4.70
C HIS A 20 -13.03 -3.68 4.04
N ILE A 21 -12.93 -2.36 3.88
CA ILE A 21 -11.69 -1.69 3.44
C ILE A 21 -11.24 -0.71 4.52
N TRP A 22 -9.98 -0.81 4.92
CA TRP A 22 -9.36 0.03 5.94
C TRP A 22 -8.41 1.04 5.31
N ASP A 23 -8.81 2.31 5.23
CA ASP A 23 -7.96 3.43 4.84
C ASP A 23 -7.14 3.88 6.05
N CYS A 24 -5.91 3.37 6.17
CA CYS A 24 -5.03 3.60 7.32
C CYS A 24 -4.01 4.71 7.07
N CYS A 25 -3.65 5.43 8.14
CA CYS A 25 -2.84 6.64 8.09
C CYS A 25 -3.48 7.70 7.19
N CYS A 26 -4.81 7.78 7.21
CA CYS A 26 -5.57 8.55 6.23
C CYS A 26 -5.58 10.04 6.57
N ASP A 27 -4.64 10.80 6.02
CA ASP A 27 -4.71 12.26 6.11
C ASP A 27 -5.89 12.79 5.27
N HIS A 28 -6.85 13.41 5.95
CA HIS A 28 -8.11 13.92 5.40
C HIS A 28 -9.05 12.91 4.72
N GLY A 29 -8.73 11.61 4.71
CA GLY A 29 -9.61 10.53 4.23
C GLY A 29 -10.04 10.64 2.77
N LEU A 30 -9.25 11.28 1.90
CA LEU A 30 -9.64 11.53 0.51
C LEU A 30 -9.84 10.24 -0.30
N LEU A 31 -8.99 9.23 -0.07
CA LEU A 31 -9.09 7.94 -0.74
C LEU A 31 -10.31 7.17 -0.23
N GLY A 32 -10.46 7.00 1.09
CA GLY A 32 -11.63 6.34 1.66
C GLY A 32 -12.96 7.03 1.30
N ALA A 33 -13.00 8.35 1.21
CA ALA A 33 -14.19 9.07 0.76
C ALA A 33 -14.53 8.80 -0.72
N ALA A 34 -13.51 8.64 -1.58
CA ALA A 34 -13.72 8.24 -2.97
C ALA A 34 -14.21 6.78 -3.08
N LEU A 35 -13.64 5.87 -2.29
CA LEU A 35 -14.08 4.48 -2.17
C LEU A 35 -15.53 4.39 -1.69
N LEU A 36 -15.90 5.19 -0.71
CA LEU A 36 -17.27 5.33 -0.21
C LEU A 36 -18.21 5.85 -1.30
N SER A 37 -17.81 6.90 -2.02
CA SER A 37 -18.59 7.49 -3.12
C SER A 37 -18.88 6.48 -4.24
N ARG A 38 -17.92 5.62 -4.58
CA ARG A 38 -18.10 4.57 -5.60
C ARG A 38 -18.62 3.24 -5.04
N GLN A 39 -18.97 3.20 -3.76
CA GLN A 39 -19.46 1.99 -3.07
C GLN A 39 -18.51 0.79 -3.23
N ALA A 40 -17.21 1.02 -3.06
CA ALA A 40 -16.18 -0.01 -3.25
C ALA A 40 -16.33 -1.22 -2.31
N ALA A 41 -16.89 -0.99 -1.12
CA ALA A 41 -17.23 -2.01 -0.14
C ALA A 41 -18.43 -1.56 0.71
N PRO A 42 -19.17 -2.51 1.34
CA PRO A 42 -20.18 -2.24 2.35
C PRO A 42 -19.73 -1.30 3.48
N THR A 43 -18.49 -1.45 3.97
CA THR A 43 -17.97 -0.59 5.05
C THR A 43 -16.54 -0.12 4.78
N ILE A 44 -16.34 1.19 4.84
CA ILE A 44 -15.02 1.84 4.76
C ILE A 44 -14.60 2.32 6.16
N HIS A 45 -13.46 1.84 6.64
CA HIS A 45 -12.90 2.22 7.93
C HIS A 45 -11.78 3.24 7.73
N PHE A 46 -11.87 4.38 8.39
CA PHE A 46 -10.84 5.41 8.39
C PHE A 46 -10.03 5.32 9.68
N VAL A 47 -8.71 5.22 9.59
CA VAL A 47 -7.84 5.01 10.76
C VAL A 47 -6.66 5.97 10.75
N ASP A 48 -6.48 6.70 11.85
CA ASP A 48 -5.25 7.44 12.15
C ASP A 48 -5.07 7.53 13.67
N ILE A 49 -3.85 7.78 14.13
CA ILE A 49 -3.54 7.95 15.56
C ILE A 49 -3.79 9.38 16.05
N VAL A 50 -3.90 10.36 15.15
CA VAL A 50 -4.00 11.78 15.50
C VAL A 50 -5.47 12.19 15.75
N PRO A 51 -5.88 12.52 16.99
CA PRO A 51 -7.28 12.77 17.31
C PRO A 51 -7.91 13.94 16.56
N ASN A 52 -7.16 15.02 16.37
CA ASN A 52 -7.66 16.20 15.66
C ASN A 52 -7.94 15.91 14.18
N LEU A 53 -7.13 15.06 13.52
CA LEU A 53 -7.38 14.66 12.14
C LEU A 53 -8.66 13.83 12.04
N MET A 54 -8.82 12.86 12.95
CA MET A 54 -9.98 11.97 12.95
C MET A 54 -11.28 12.70 13.30
N GLN A 55 -11.27 13.62 14.27
CA GLN A 55 -12.45 14.44 14.58
C GLN A 55 -12.86 15.31 13.39
N GLN A 56 -11.89 15.97 12.73
CA GLN A 56 -12.18 16.78 11.54
C GLN A 56 -12.70 15.95 10.36
N LEU A 57 -12.17 14.74 10.20
CA LEU A 57 -12.61 13.81 9.17
C LEU A 57 -14.04 13.33 9.45
N GLU A 58 -14.34 12.93 10.69
CA GLU A 58 -15.67 12.50 11.09
C GLU A 58 -16.73 13.57 10.83
N HIS A 59 -16.47 14.83 11.20
CA HIS A 59 -17.40 15.94 10.93
C HIS A 59 -17.62 16.16 9.42
N LYS A 60 -16.58 15.94 8.59
CA LYS A 60 -16.73 15.99 7.13
C LYS A 60 -17.58 14.81 6.63
N LEU A 61 -17.33 13.60 7.14
CA LEU A 61 -18.07 12.41 6.75
C LEU A 61 -19.55 12.51 7.13
N GLU A 62 -19.89 12.94 8.34
CA GLU A 62 -21.28 13.17 8.77
C GLU A 62 -21.99 14.19 7.86
N ARG A 63 -21.28 15.23 7.43
CA ARG A 63 -21.84 16.28 6.58
C ARG A 63 -22.11 15.80 5.15
N PHE A 64 -21.22 14.99 4.57
CA PHE A 64 -21.27 14.62 3.15
C PHE A 64 -21.80 13.20 2.90
N TYR A 65 -21.77 12.33 3.90
CA TYR A 65 -22.20 10.94 3.85
C TYR A 65 -23.01 10.62 5.12
N PRO A 66 -24.29 11.02 5.18
CA PRO A 66 -25.13 10.78 6.35
C PRO A 66 -25.14 9.32 6.76
N LEU A 67 -25.04 9.07 8.08
CA LEU A 67 -25.00 7.72 8.64
C LEU A 67 -26.26 6.94 8.25
N GLN A 68 -26.05 5.67 7.92
CA GLN A 68 -27.09 4.69 7.60
C GLN A 68 -27.05 3.56 8.64
N ASN A 69 -28.07 2.69 8.62
CA ASN A 69 -28.09 1.48 9.42
C ASN A 69 -28.21 0.25 8.49
N PRO A 70 -27.15 -0.57 8.32
CA PRO A 70 -25.84 -0.46 8.95
C PRO A 70 -24.99 0.72 8.41
N PRO A 71 -23.99 1.20 9.18
CA PRO A 71 -23.14 2.31 8.75
C PRO A 71 -22.20 1.89 7.61
N GLN A 72 -22.13 2.74 6.57
CA GLN A 72 -21.24 2.53 5.42
C GLN A 72 -19.79 2.95 5.68
N TRP A 73 -19.55 3.67 6.77
CA TRP A 73 -18.23 4.14 7.16
C TRP A 73 -18.08 4.18 8.68
N GLN A 74 -16.83 4.08 9.15
CA GLN A 74 -16.48 4.21 10.56
C GLN A 74 -15.15 4.95 10.71
N VAL A 75 -15.01 5.75 11.78
CA VAL A 75 -13.80 6.50 12.10
C VAL A 75 -13.16 5.93 13.35
N HIS A 76 -11.86 5.61 13.27
CA HIS A 76 -11.08 5.01 14.35
C HIS A 76 -9.86 5.87 14.67
N CYS A 77 -9.83 6.49 15.85
CA CYS A 77 -8.64 7.17 16.34
C CYS A 77 -7.77 6.20 17.15
N MET A 78 -6.91 5.44 16.47
CA MET A 78 -6.10 4.40 17.10
C MET A 78 -4.82 4.10 16.33
N ASP A 79 -3.91 3.35 16.97
CA ASP A 79 -2.76 2.76 16.30
C ASP A 79 -3.22 1.73 15.27
N VAL A 80 -2.80 1.92 14.02
CA VAL A 80 -3.09 1.03 12.88
C VAL A 80 -2.67 -0.41 13.17
N ALA A 81 -1.62 -0.63 13.96
CA ALA A 81 -1.20 -1.97 14.37
C ALA A 81 -2.23 -2.71 15.26
N GLN A 82 -3.28 -2.03 15.74
CA GLN A 82 -4.31 -2.56 16.64
C GLN A 82 -5.68 -2.72 15.97
N ILE A 83 -5.81 -2.47 14.67
CA ILE A 83 -7.11 -2.56 13.98
C ILE A 83 -7.73 -3.96 14.14
N PRO A 84 -9.04 -4.06 14.42
CA PRO A 84 -9.70 -5.32 14.79
C PRO A 84 -10.12 -6.15 13.56
N LEU A 85 -9.16 -6.53 12.72
CA LEU A 85 -9.44 -7.29 11.49
C LEU A 85 -10.10 -8.66 11.76
N SER A 86 -9.83 -9.28 12.91
CA SER A 86 -10.35 -10.61 13.27
C SER A 86 -11.85 -10.61 13.58
N ASP A 87 -12.47 -9.44 13.73
CA ASP A 87 -13.90 -9.31 13.98
C ASP A 87 -14.73 -9.60 12.72
N TYR A 88 -14.07 -9.72 11.56
CA TYR A 88 -14.69 -9.92 10.26
C TYR A 88 -14.20 -11.24 9.63
N PRO A 89 -15.12 -12.09 9.13
CA PRO A 89 -14.75 -13.41 8.60
C PRO A 89 -14.15 -13.35 7.19
N GLU A 90 -14.45 -12.33 6.39
CA GLU A 90 -13.88 -12.17 5.05
C GLU A 90 -12.48 -11.57 5.07
N THR A 91 -11.73 -11.76 3.99
CA THR A 91 -10.42 -11.12 3.80
C THR A 91 -10.57 -9.60 3.73
N PRO A 92 -9.99 -8.85 4.67
CA PRO A 92 -10.04 -7.39 4.63
C PRO A 92 -8.95 -6.85 3.70
N LEU A 93 -9.22 -5.67 3.12
CA LEU A 93 -8.21 -4.86 2.46
C LEU A 93 -7.70 -3.78 3.42
N VAL A 94 -6.39 -3.74 3.65
CA VAL A 94 -5.72 -2.70 4.45
C VAL A 94 -4.91 -1.80 3.53
N ILE A 95 -5.29 -0.54 3.44
CA ILE A 95 -4.60 0.47 2.66
C ILE A 95 -3.65 1.23 3.57
N ILE A 96 -2.37 1.29 3.23
CA ILE A 96 -1.39 2.15 3.90
C ILE A 96 -0.68 2.97 2.83
N ALA A 97 -1.06 4.24 2.69
CA ALA A 97 -0.57 5.12 1.64
C ALA A 97 -0.04 6.44 2.22
N GLY A 98 1.13 6.89 1.77
CA GLY A 98 1.65 8.21 2.12
C GLY A 98 2.50 8.28 3.39
N VAL A 99 2.85 7.15 4.00
CA VAL A 99 3.85 7.05 5.08
C VAL A 99 5.21 6.54 4.56
N GLY A 100 6.27 6.71 5.35
CA GLY A 100 7.61 6.19 5.03
C GLY A 100 7.67 4.65 5.12
N GLY A 101 8.57 4.04 4.35
CA GLY A 101 8.71 2.58 4.30
C GLY A 101 9.02 1.93 5.65
N ASP A 102 9.81 2.58 6.50
CA ASP A 102 10.13 2.04 7.84
C ASP A 102 8.88 1.90 8.73
N LEU A 103 8.05 2.95 8.81
CA LEU A 103 6.78 2.90 9.53
C LEU A 103 5.82 1.88 8.90
N MET A 104 5.77 1.83 7.57
CA MET A 104 4.94 0.85 6.86
C MET A 104 5.35 -0.59 7.19
N ILE A 105 6.66 -0.88 7.23
CA ILE A 105 7.22 -2.16 7.66
C ILE A 105 6.78 -2.50 9.09
N GLU A 106 6.91 -1.56 10.03
CA GLU A 106 6.51 -1.76 11.42
C GLU A 106 5.03 -2.12 11.53
N LEU A 107 4.15 -1.36 10.84
CA LEU A 107 2.71 -1.58 10.84
C LEU A 107 2.34 -2.95 10.26
N ILE A 108 2.83 -3.27 9.06
CA ILE A 108 2.52 -4.54 8.38
C ILE A 108 3.03 -5.71 9.21
N ASN A 109 4.27 -5.64 9.70
CA ASN A 109 4.85 -6.70 10.51
C ASN A 109 4.05 -6.90 11.81
N SER A 110 3.62 -5.83 12.48
CA SER A 110 2.80 -5.91 13.68
C SER A 110 1.41 -6.51 13.40
N ILE A 111 0.76 -6.11 12.31
CA ILE A 111 -0.54 -6.66 11.88
C ILE A 111 -0.43 -8.16 11.61
N CYS A 112 0.56 -8.58 10.79
CA CYS A 112 0.73 -9.99 10.41
C CYS A 112 1.12 -10.86 11.62
N GLN A 113 1.99 -10.38 12.51
CA GLN A 113 2.41 -11.11 13.70
C GLN A 113 1.28 -11.32 14.70
N LYS A 114 0.42 -10.31 14.90
CA LYS A 114 -0.74 -10.43 15.81
C LYS A 114 -1.84 -11.30 15.24
N LYS A 115 -1.89 -11.47 13.91
CA LYS A 115 -2.97 -12.16 13.20
C LYS A 115 -2.42 -13.21 12.20
N PRO A 116 -1.58 -14.17 12.64
CA PRO A 116 -0.84 -15.05 11.74
C PRO A 116 -1.73 -16.05 10.98
N GLN A 117 -3.00 -16.17 11.37
CA GLN A 117 -3.99 -17.05 10.76
C GLN A 117 -4.94 -16.32 9.79
N LEU A 118 -4.89 -14.99 9.76
CA LEU A 118 -5.79 -14.20 8.93
C LEU A 118 -5.16 -13.95 7.57
N GLN A 119 -5.90 -14.23 6.50
CA GLN A 119 -5.54 -13.74 5.17
C GLN A 119 -5.86 -12.24 5.11
N ILE A 120 -4.90 -11.44 4.67
CA ILE A 120 -5.02 -9.97 4.63
C ILE A 120 -4.46 -9.49 3.31
N ASP A 121 -5.21 -8.66 2.60
CA ASP A 121 -4.68 -7.97 1.44
C ASP A 121 -4.25 -6.55 1.82
N PHE A 122 -3.17 -6.09 1.21
CA PHE A 122 -2.60 -4.77 1.44
C PHE A 122 -2.48 -3.97 0.16
N MET A 123 -2.95 -2.72 0.19
CA MET A 123 -2.69 -1.72 -0.84
C MET A 123 -1.72 -0.68 -0.29
N LEU A 124 -0.49 -0.68 -0.79
CA LEU A 124 0.66 0.02 -0.22
C LEU A 124 1.16 1.09 -1.19
N CYS A 125 1.40 2.30 -0.68
CA CYS A 125 2.04 3.38 -1.44
C CYS A 125 3.06 4.11 -0.55
N PRO A 126 4.25 3.53 -0.32
CA PRO A 126 5.29 4.13 0.52
C PRO A 126 5.89 5.38 -0.13
N VAL A 127 6.27 6.36 0.71
CA VAL A 127 6.93 7.59 0.22
C VAL A 127 8.41 7.35 -0.05
N HIS A 128 9.09 6.54 0.78
CA HIS A 128 10.53 6.22 0.69
C HIS A 128 10.80 4.79 1.18
N HIS A 129 12.03 4.28 0.97
CA HIS A 129 12.50 2.95 1.40
C HIS A 129 11.69 1.79 0.81
N GLN A 130 11.36 1.89 -0.48
CA GLN A 130 10.60 0.90 -1.24
C GLN A 130 11.29 -0.47 -1.27
N TYR A 131 12.61 -0.49 -1.45
CA TYR A 131 13.38 -1.71 -1.53
C TYR A 131 13.35 -2.50 -0.20
N GLU A 132 13.61 -1.82 0.93
CA GLU A 132 13.50 -2.42 2.26
C GLU A 132 12.08 -2.93 2.56
N LEU A 133 11.05 -2.18 2.14
CA LEU A 133 9.66 -2.63 2.27
C LEU A 133 9.42 -3.92 1.47
N ARG A 134 9.86 -3.98 0.21
CA ARG A 134 9.72 -5.17 -0.64
C ARG A 134 10.43 -6.38 -0.04
N GLN A 135 11.66 -6.20 0.46
CA GLN A 135 12.36 -7.26 1.18
C GLN A 135 11.55 -7.75 2.38
N LYS A 136 10.96 -6.83 3.16
CA LYS A 136 10.14 -7.23 4.30
C LYS A 136 8.88 -7.99 3.90
N LEU A 137 8.21 -7.56 2.83
CA LEU A 137 7.04 -8.27 2.31
C LEU A 137 7.40 -9.69 1.84
N ILE A 138 8.58 -9.87 1.23
CA ILE A 138 9.11 -11.20 0.86
C ILE A 138 9.36 -12.05 2.12
N GLU A 139 9.97 -11.49 3.17
CA GLU A 139 10.19 -12.19 4.45
C GLU A 139 8.88 -12.63 5.13
N LEU A 140 7.80 -11.88 4.91
CA LEU A 140 6.46 -12.17 5.42
C LEU A 140 5.68 -13.14 4.52
N ASP A 141 6.31 -13.69 3.47
CA ASP A 141 5.72 -14.58 2.47
C ASP A 141 4.48 -13.96 1.79
N CYS A 142 4.50 -12.63 1.62
CA CYS A 142 3.45 -11.94 0.87
C CYS A 142 3.59 -12.25 -0.63
N ARG A 143 2.45 -12.34 -1.31
CA ARG A 143 2.34 -12.56 -2.75
C ARG A 143 1.90 -11.29 -3.46
N LEU A 144 2.42 -11.08 -4.66
CA LEU A 144 2.08 -9.93 -5.49
C LEU A 144 0.76 -10.18 -6.20
N ILE A 145 -0.22 -9.30 -6.00
CA ILE A 145 -1.43 -9.25 -6.83
C ILE A 145 -1.16 -8.32 -8.01
N ASP A 146 -0.79 -7.07 -7.72
CA ASP A 146 -0.47 -6.08 -8.75
C ASP A 146 0.49 -5.01 -8.25
N GLU A 147 1.14 -4.30 -9.17
CA GLU A 147 1.95 -3.13 -8.84
C GLU A 147 2.04 -2.18 -10.03
N THR A 148 2.22 -0.90 -9.75
CA THR A 148 2.41 0.10 -10.80
C THR A 148 3.33 1.22 -10.35
N LEU A 149 3.98 1.86 -11.32
CA LEU A 149 4.80 3.04 -11.14
C LEU A 149 4.09 4.23 -11.79
N LEU A 150 3.96 5.31 -11.04
CA LEU A 150 3.49 6.58 -11.59
C LEU A 150 4.34 7.75 -11.11
N GLU A 151 4.20 8.88 -11.80
CA GLU A 151 4.76 10.16 -11.37
C GLU A 151 3.64 11.18 -11.21
N GLU A 152 3.61 11.86 -10.07
CA GLU A 152 2.73 12.99 -9.81
C GLU A 152 3.51 14.11 -9.12
N ASN A 153 3.37 15.36 -9.58
CA ASN A 153 4.03 16.52 -8.99
C ASN A 153 5.55 16.33 -8.81
N ARG A 154 6.22 15.76 -9.81
CA ARG A 154 7.67 15.44 -9.83
C ARG A 154 8.12 14.44 -8.76
N ARG A 155 7.18 13.66 -8.22
CA ARG A 155 7.44 12.56 -7.29
C ARG A 155 7.00 11.25 -7.92
N PHE A 156 7.85 10.24 -7.79
CA PHE A 156 7.56 8.87 -8.22
C PHE A 156 6.90 8.12 -7.07
N TYR A 157 5.92 7.30 -7.40
CA TYR A 157 5.21 6.45 -6.46
C TYR A 157 5.15 5.03 -7.00
N GLU A 158 5.62 4.08 -6.19
CA GLU A 158 5.24 2.69 -6.34
C GLU A 158 3.93 2.46 -5.60
N ILE A 159 2.97 1.85 -6.27
CA ILE A 159 1.78 1.28 -5.63
C ILE A 159 1.94 -0.23 -5.70
N LEU A 160 1.83 -0.92 -4.56
CA LEU A 160 1.88 -2.36 -4.46
C LEU A 160 0.57 -2.87 -3.89
N TYR A 161 -0.01 -3.87 -4.54
CA TYR A 161 -1.17 -4.61 -4.07
C TYR A 161 -0.74 -6.05 -3.83
N VAL A 162 -0.74 -6.47 -2.57
CA VAL A 162 -0.16 -7.73 -2.13
C VAL A 162 -1.10 -8.48 -1.21
N SER A 163 -1.02 -9.81 -1.20
CA SER A 163 -1.74 -10.66 -0.26
C SER A 163 -0.78 -11.26 0.75
N HIS A 164 -1.15 -11.24 2.02
CA HIS A 164 -0.54 -12.06 3.06
C HIS A 164 -1.45 -13.24 3.32
N HIS A 165 -0.98 -14.44 3.00
CA HIS A 165 -1.70 -15.68 3.28
C HIS A 165 -1.35 -16.20 4.67
N SER A 166 -2.31 -16.87 5.31
CA SER A 166 -2.03 -17.51 6.59
C SER A 166 -1.04 -18.66 6.40
N LYS A 167 -0.25 -18.97 7.42
CA LYS A 167 0.68 -20.12 7.39
C LYS A 167 -0.04 -21.46 7.20
N ALA A 168 -1.35 -21.52 7.40
CA ALA A 168 -2.15 -22.71 7.16
C ALA A 168 -2.56 -22.86 5.68
N SER A 169 -2.59 -21.77 4.92
CA SER A 169 -2.94 -21.73 3.49
C SER A 169 -1.74 -21.59 2.55
N SER A 170 -0.50 -21.55 3.07
CA SER A 170 0.72 -21.62 2.26
C SER A 170 0.83 -23.00 1.63
N HIS A 171 0.19 -23.18 0.48
CA HIS A 171 0.37 -24.35 -0.36
C HIS A 171 1.65 -24.14 -1.19
N ASP A 172 2.57 -25.12 -1.19
CA ASP A 172 3.78 -25.13 -2.03
C ASP A 172 3.49 -24.99 -3.55
N ASN A 173 2.21 -24.99 -3.96
CA ASN A 173 1.72 -24.84 -5.33
C ASN A 173 0.87 -23.57 -5.55
N ASP A 174 0.94 -22.56 -4.69
CA ASP A 174 0.25 -21.28 -4.94
C ASP A 174 0.79 -20.63 -6.23
N PRO A 175 -0.03 -20.49 -7.29
CA PRO A 175 0.41 -19.89 -8.56
C PRO A 175 0.57 -18.36 -8.47
N SER A 176 0.27 -17.75 -7.32
CA SER A 176 0.33 -16.31 -7.14
C SER A 176 1.76 -15.77 -7.36
N PRO A 177 1.92 -14.68 -8.12
CA PRO A 177 3.23 -14.11 -8.41
C PRO A 177 4.03 -13.77 -7.14
N LEU A 178 5.33 -14.04 -7.17
CA LEU A 178 6.25 -13.62 -6.11
C LEU A 178 6.50 -12.11 -6.17
N ILE A 179 6.72 -11.50 -5.01
CA ILE A 179 7.21 -10.13 -4.92
C ILE A 179 8.67 -10.07 -5.34
N SER A 180 8.99 -9.14 -6.24
CA SER A 180 10.37 -8.81 -6.62
C SER A 180 10.91 -7.67 -5.76
N PRO A 181 12.18 -7.73 -5.29
CA PRO A 181 12.81 -6.65 -4.54
C PRO A 181 12.82 -5.29 -5.26
N VAL A 182 12.73 -5.30 -6.59
CA VAL A 182 12.76 -4.09 -7.43
C VAL A 182 11.48 -3.91 -8.26
N GLY A 183 10.47 -4.75 -8.05
CA GLY A 183 9.28 -4.81 -8.89
C GLY A 183 9.53 -5.46 -10.24
N ASN A 184 8.55 -6.22 -10.73
CA ASN A 184 8.59 -6.85 -12.06
C ASN A 184 7.71 -6.09 -13.05
N LYS A 185 6.51 -5.65 -12.64
CA LYS A 185 5.57 -4.95 -13.52
C LYS A 185 5.90 -3.47 -13.68
N LEU A 186 6.65 -2.88 -12.75
CA LEU A 186 7.06 -1.46 -12.80
C LEU A 186 7.82 -1.10 -14.09
N TRP A 187 8.48 -2.09 -14.69
CA TRP A 187 9.35 -1.92 -15.85
C TRP A 187 8.70 -2.39 -17.16
N GLN A 188 7.50 -2.96 -17.09
CA GLN A 188 6.73 -3.42 -18.25
C GLN A 188 5.94 -2.25 -18.84
N VAL A 189 6.61 -1.46 -19.68
CA VAL A 189 6.07 -0.20 -20.19
C VAL A 189 5.36 -0.40 -21.53
N ASN A 190 4.19 0.23 -21.69
CA ASN A 190 3.36 0.13 -22.88
C ASN A 190 3.23 1.46 -23.65
N SER A 191 3.91 2.52 -23.20
CA SER A 191 3.91 3.83 -23.85
C SER A 191 5.23 4.56 -23.64
N GLU A 192 5.53 5.54 -24.51
CA GLU A 192 6.71 6.41 -24.37
C GLU A 192 6.72 7.16 -23.04
N GLN A 193 5.54 7.57 -22.56
CA GLN A 193 5.40 8.23 -21.26
C GLN A 193 5.77 7.30 -20.10
N GLN A 194 5.32 6.04 -20.14
CA GLN A 194 5.68 5.06 -19.11
C GLN A 194 7.17 4.73 -19.14
N LEU A 195 7.74 4.60 -20.34
CA LEU A 195 9.18 4.39 -20.51
C LEU A 195 10.00 5.53 -19.91
N ASP A 196 9.65 6.79 -20.21
CA ASP A 196 10.33 7.96 -19.65
C ASP A 196 10.24 8.00 -18.11
N ILE A 197 9.05 7.77 -17.55
CA ILE A 197 8.85 7.72 -16.08
C ILE A 197 9.74 6.63 -15.47
N ALA A 198 9.72 5.43 -16.03
CA ALA A 198 10.42 4.29 -15.48
C ALA A 198 11.96 4.44 -15.61
N GLN A 199 12.46 5.02 -16.71
CA GLN A 199 13.88 5.37 -16.87
C GLN A 199 14.33 6.42 -15.84
N ARG A 200 13.59 7.52 -15.69
CA ARG A 200 13.93 8.57 -14.71
C ARG A 200 13.84 8.07 -13.27
N TYR A 201 12.89 7.18 -12.99
CA TYR A 201 12.78 6.52 -11.70
C TYR A 201 13.98 5.62 -11.42
N LEU A 202 14.34 4.73 -12.33
CA LEU A 202 15.50 3.84 -12.20
C LEU A 202 16.80 4.64 -11.99
N ASP A 203 17.01 5.69 -12.77
CA ASP A 203 18.15 6.61 -12.63
C ASP A 203 18.21 7.24 -11.23
N LYS A 204 17.06 7.71 -10.72
CA LYS A 204 16.97 8.32 -9.39
C LYS A 204 17.33 7.30 -8.31
N VAL A 205 16.83 6.08 -8.41
CA VAL A 205 17.08 5.00 -7.44
C VAL A 205 18.55 4.56 -7.47
N LEU A 206 19.12 4.35 -8.67
CA LEU A 206 20.54 4.01 -8.81
C LEU A 206 21.44 5.10 -8.22
N ARG A 207 21.18 6.38 -8.51
CA ARG A 207 21.95 7.50 -7.91
C ARG A 207 21.82 7.53 -6.39
N HIS A 208 20.64 7.21 -5.86
CA HIS A 208 20.41 7.16 -4.41
C HIS A 208 21.29 6.07 -3.76
N TYR A 209 21.22 4.82 -4.24
CA TYR A 209 22.02 3.74 -3.65
C TYR A 209 23.52 3.87 -3.95
N GLN A 210 23.92 4.47 -5.07
CA GLN A 210 25.33 4.81 -5.33
C GLN A 210 25.87 5.74 -4.24
N LYS A 211 25.10 6.77 -3.85
CA LYS A 211 25.46 7.67 -2.76
C LYS A 211 25.53 6.94 -1.41
N ILE A 212 24.57 6.07 -1.11
CA ILE A 212 24.61 5.26 0.11
C ILE A 212 25.85 4.36 0.12
N SER A 213 26.26 3.81 -1.03
CA SER A 213 27.43 2.93 -1.09
C SER A 213 28.74 3.60 -0.68
N LEU A 214 28.82 4.94 -0.74
CA LEU A 214 30.00 5.70 -0.31
C LEU A 214 30.17 5.69 1.22
N SER A 215 29.08 5.63 1.97
CA SER A 215 29.09 5.63 3.44
C SER A 215 28.76 4.27 4.05
N ASN A 216 27.93 3.48 3.40
CA ASN A 216 27.52 2.15 3.84
C ASN A 216 27.41 1.19 2.63
N PRO A 217 28.55 0.66 2.14
CA PRO A 217 28.58 -0.25 0.99
C PRO A 217 27.72 -1.49 1.17
N GLN A 218 27.70 -2.07 2.37
CA GLN A 218 26.97 -3.30 2.67
C GLN A 218 25.45 -3.10 2.52
N LYS A 219 24.91 -1.97 2.99
CA LYS A 219 23.48 -1.65 2.85
C LYS A 219 23.07 -1.45 1.38
N ALA A 220 23.94 -0.86 0.56
CA ALA A 220 23.60 -0.51 -0.82
C ALA A 220 23.88 -1.63 -1.85
N ALA A 221 24.76 -2.59 -1.51
CA ALA A 221 25.29 -3.56 -2.48
C ALA A 221 24.20 -4.36 -3.19
N GLN A 222 23.29 -4.98 -2.43
CA GLN A 222 22.24 -5.82 -3.01
C GLN A 222 21.25 -4.99 -3.84
N ALA A 223 20.78 -3.85 -3.32
CA ALA A 223 19.88 -2.97 -4.04
C ALA A 223 20.50 -2.50 -5.38
N LEU A 224 21.78 -2.11 -5.40
CA LEU A 224 22.46 -1.74 -6.63
C LEU A 224 22.58 -2.89 -7.62
N GLN A 225 22.87 -4.10 -7.14
CA GLN A 225 22.93 -5.28 -8.00
C GLN A 225 21.58 -5.54 -8.64
N ASP A 226 20.51 -5.55 -7.85
CA ASP A 226 19.17 -5.88 -8.34
C ASP A 226 18.66 -4.83 -9.32
N TYR A 227 18.76 -3.53 -9.01
CA TYR A 227 18.31 -2.46 -9.90
C TYR A 227 19.14 -2.38 -11.20
N ARG A 228 20.43 -2.76 -11.20
CA ARG A 228 21.23 -2.81 -12.44
C ARG A 228 20.81 -3.92 -13.40
N MET A 229 20.08 -4.93 -12.91
CA MET A 229 19.56 -6.02 -13.73
C MET A 229 18.22 -5.68 -14.39
N VAL A 230 17.57 -4.59 -14.00
CA VAL A 230 16.32 -4.10 -14.61
C VAL A 230 16.51 -3.86 -16.11
N ARG A 231 15.52 -4.27 -16.90
CA ARG A 231 15.41 -4.06 -18.35
C ARG A 231 14.00 -3.55 -18.66
N PHE A 232 13.88 -2.80 -19.75
CA PHE A 232 12.62 -2.28 -20.29
C PHE A 232 12.19 -3.10 -21.50
#